data_AF-A0A5R8QDY5-F1
#
_entry.id   AF-A0A5R8QDY5-F1
#
_cell.length_a   1.000
_cell.length_b   1.000
_cell.length_c   1.000
_cell.angle_alpha   90.00
_cell.angle_beta   90.00
_cell.angle_gamma   90.00
#
_symmetry.space_group_name_H-M   'P 1'
#
loop_
_entity.id
_entity.type
_entity.pdbx_description
1 polymer ?
#
loop_
_entity_poly.entity_id
_entity_poly.type
_entity_poly.pdbx_seq_one_letter_code
_entity_poly.pdbx_strand_id
1 'polypeptide(L)'
;MIKLVRFVGLIIQSILIEFLHVFGLVAFVIAIALGFFRLPSWLVPIVGIICGVIADKFIDQTEVIALLERAASANQRGGFLVIVYIVIAAVGYVVGAYSRHALHRRKIAQAPPPPAPKPNPAPKPPQKRNRNGSSKT
;
A
#
# COMPACT_ATOMS: atom_id res chain seq x y z
N MET A 1 -22.80 19.26 -10.37
CA MET A 1 -21.56 18.82 -11.05
C MET A 1 -20.46 19.88 -11.00
N ILE A 2 -20.72 21.14 -11.37
CA ILE A 2 -19.71 22.23 -11.33
C ILE A 2 -19.11 22.45 -9.92
N LYS A 3 -19.93 22.35 -8.87
CA LYS A 3 -19.47 22.44 -7.47
C LYS A 3 -18.51 21.31 -7.07
N LEU A 4 -18.73 20.10 -7.58
CA LEU A 4 -17.89 18.93 -7.29
C LEU A 4 -16.52 19.06 -7.95
N VAL A 5 -16.49 19.50 -9.22
CA VAL A 5 -15.23 19.75 -9.94
C VAL A 5 -14.40 20.84 -9.27
N ARG A 6 -15.04 21.92 -8.81
CA ARG A 6 -14.37 22.96 -8.01
C ARG A 6 -13.83 22.42 -6.69
N PHE A 7 -14.60 21.60 -5.99
CA PHE A 7 -14.18 20.98 -4.73
C PHE A 7 -12.98 20.05 -4.91
N VAL A 8 -12.99 19.20 -5.95
CA VAL A 8 -11.86 18.34 -6.29
C VAL A 8 -10.63 19.16 -6.68
N GLY A 9 -10.81 20.24 -7.44
CA GLY A 9 -9.71 21.16 -7.76
C GLY A 9 -9.07 21.79 -6.52
N LEU A 10 -9.88 22.18 -5.54
CA LEU A 10 -9.39 22.69 -4.25
C LEU A 10 -8.63 21.62 -3.46
N ILE A 11 -9.12 20.37 -3.44
CA ILE A 11 -8.41 19.26 -2.81
C ILE A 11 -7.03 19.06 -3.45
N ILE A 12 -6.96 18.97 -4.77
CA ILE A 12 -5.69 18.78 -5.49
C ILE A 12 -4.72 19.92 -5.19
N GLN A 13 -5.22 21.17 -5.21
CA GLN A 13 -4.39 22.34 -4.93
C GLN A 13 -3.87 22.34 -3.49
N SER A 14 -4.72 21.96 -2.51
CA SER A 14 -4.32 21.83 -1.11
C SER A 14 -3.27 20.73 -0.92
N ILE A 15 -3.44 19.58 -1.57
CA ILE A 15 -2.47 18.48 -1.53
C ILE A 15 -1.10 18.97 -2.02
N LEU A 16 -1.03 19.68 -3.14
CA LEU A 16 0.25 20.15 -3.69
C LEU A 16 0.99 21.09 -2.73
N ILE A 17 0.26 21.97 -2.04
CA ILE A 17 0.84 22.93 -1.08
C ILE A 17 1.33 22.23 0.18
N GLU A 18 0.58 21.25 0.68
CA GLU A 18 0.99 20.45 1.83
C GLU A 18 2.22 19.59 1.55
N PHE A 19 2.36 19.07 0.32
CA PHE A 19 3.58 18.41 -0.11
C PHE A 19 4.77 19.39 -0.18
N LEU A 20 4.53 20.64 -0.60
CA LEU A 20 5.54 21.70 -0.62
C LEU A 20 6.02 22.04 0.81
N HIS A 21 5.12 22.00 1.78
CA HIS A 21 5.42 22.23 3.20
C HIS A 21 6.02 21.02 3.92
N VAL A 22 6.34 19.93 3.20
CA VAL A 22 6.95 18.69 3.71
C VAL A 22 6.04 17.90 4.69
N PHE A 23 5.08 18.53 5.34
CA PHE A 23 4.12 17.89 6.25
C PHE A 23 3.25 16.84 5.54
N GLY A 24 2.73 17.17 4.35
CA GLY A 24 1.99 16.20 3.53
C GLY A 24 2.85 15.01 3.11
N LEU A 25 4.14 15.26 2.84
CA LEU A 25 5.11 14.23 2.51
C LEU A 25 5.38 13.29 3.71
N VAL A 26 5.51 13.83 4.92
CA VAL A 26 5.70 13.02 6.14
C VAL A 26 4.50 12.10 6.36
N ALA A 27 3.28 12.62 6.28
CA ALA A 27 2.07 11.82 6.41
C ALA A 27 1.98 10.74 5.31
N PHE A 28 2.35 11.09 4.08
CA PHE A 28 2.40 10.16 2.96
C PHE A 28 3.41 9.02 3.17
N VAL A 29 4.60 9.32 3.67
CA VAL A 29 5.65 8.33 3.96
C VAL A 29 5.23 7.39 5.09
N ILE A 30 4.63 7.92 6.15
CA ILE A 30 4.06 7.09 7.25
C ILE A 30 2.99 6.16 6.70
N ALA A 31 2.09 6.67 5.86
CA ALA A 31 1.04 5.87 5.26
C ALA A 31 1.59 4.78 4.32
N ILE A 32 2.62 5.08 3.52
CA ILE A 32 3.34 4.07 2.72
C ILE A 32 3.89 2.97 3.61
N ALA A 33 4.56 3.33 4.72
CA ALA A 33 5.10 2.34 5.64
C ALA A 33 3.99 1.43 6.21
N LEU A 34 2.87 2.02 6.63
CA LEU A 34 1.71 1.26 7.12
C LEU A 34 1.16 0.27 6.07
N GLY A 35 1.02 0.73 4.83
CA GLY A 35 0.58 -0.09 3.71
C GLY A 35 1.57 -1.20 3.37
N PHE A 36 2.87 -0.89 3.41
CA PHE A 36 3.94 -1.84 3.12
C PHE A 36 4.00 -2.98 4.16
N PHE A 37 3.93 -2.64 5.45
CA PHE A 37 3.94 -3.62 6.53
C PHE A 37 2.59 -4.35 6.72
N ARG A 38 1.54 -3.98 5.95
CA ARG A 38 0.20 -4.59 6.00
C ARG A 38 -0.46 -4.41 7.38
N LEU A 39 -0.31 -3.22 7.95
CA LEU A 39 -1.05 -2.83 9.15
C LEU A 39 -2.54 -2.64 8.83
N PRO A 40 -3.44 -2.72 9.83
CA PRO A 40 -4.88 -2.59 9.60
C PRO A 40 -5.23 -1.24 8.95
N SER A 41 -6.03 -1.27 7.89
CA SER A 41 -6.44 -0.08 7.12
C SER A 41 -7.22 0.95 7.94
N TRP A 42 -7.75 0.57 9.10
CA TRP A 42 -8.40 1.47 10.05
C TRP A 42 -7.45 2.48 10.68
N LEU A 43 -6.13 2.26 10.58
CA LEU A 43 -5.13 3.25 10.97
C LEU A 43 -5.04 4.43 10.00
N VAL A 44 -5.46 4.25 8.74
CA VAL A 44 -5.43 5.31 7.72
C VAL A 44 -6.24 6.54 8.14
N PRO A 45 -7.54 6.42 8.52
CA PRO A 45 -8.30 7.60 8.97
C PRO A 45 -7.73 8.19 10.27
N ILE A 46 -7.21 7.36 11.19
CA ILE A 46 -6.61 7.84 12.44
C ILE A 46 -5.38 8.70 12.16
N VAL A 47 -4.47 8.20 11.32
CA VAL A 47 -3.26 8.92 10.93
C VAL A 47 -3.60 10.19 10.15
N GLY A 48 -4.58 10.12 9.23
CA GLY A 48 -5.07 11.29 8.50
C GLY A 48 -5.63 12.37 9.42
N ILE A 49 -6.42 11.98 10.44
CA ILE A 49 -6.97 12.92 11.41
C ILE A 49 -5.85 13.54 12.27
N ILE A 50 -4.94 12.73 12.81
CA ILE A 50 -3.85 13.22 13.65
C ILE A 50 -2.94 14.17 12.86
N CYS A 51 -2.50 13.78 11.66
CA CYS A 51 -1.69 14.64 10.81
C CYS A 51 -2.44 15.90 10.37
N GLY A 52 -3.73 15.80 10.05
CA GLY A 52 -4.55 16.96 9.70
C GLY A 52 -4.70 17.96 10.84
N VAL A 53 -4.91 17.48 12.07
CA VAL A 53 -4.99 18.34 13.26
C VAL A 53 -3.63 18.96 13.59
N ILE A 54 -2.53 18.21 13.47
CA ILE A 54 -1.18 18.75 13.67
C ILE A 54 -0.90 19.81 12.59
N ALA A 55 -1.17 19.53 11.33
CA ALA A 55 -0.96 20.48 10.24
C ALA A 55 -1.77 21.77 10.42
N ASP A 56 -3.04 21.67 10.88
CA ASP A 56 -3.86 22.84 11.21
C ASP A 56 -3.26 23.72 12.32
N LYS A 57 -2.48 23.12 13.24
CA LYS A 57 -1.84 23.83 14.35
C LYS A 57 -0.44 24.37 14.04
N PHE A 58 0.30 23.71 13.15
CA PHE A 58 1.72 24.00 12.92
C PHE A 58 2.02 24.65 11.56
N ILE A 59 1.10 24.59 10.58
CA ILE A 59 1.28 25.28 9.30
C ILE A 59 0.79 26.72 9.44
N ASP A 60 1.75 27.64 9.57
CA ASP A 60 1.47 29.07 9.66
C ASP A 60 0.90 29.61 8.35
N GLN A 61 -0.10 30.45 8.48
CA GLN A 61 -1.28 30.38 7.61
C GLN A 61 -1.22 31.24 6.33
N THR A 62 -0.13 31.94 6.03
CA THR A 62 -0.15 33.06 5.05
C THR A 62 -0.45 32.63 3.61
N GLU A 63 0.08 31.50 3.12
CA GLU A 63 -0.19 31.03 1.75
C GLU A 63 -1.45 30.18 1.65
N VAL A 64 -1.80 29.49 2.74
CA VAL A 64 -3.00 28.65 2.81
C VAL A 64 -4.26 29.52 2.95
N ILE A 65 -4.18 30.68 3.62
CA ILE A 65 -5.28 31.65 3.78
C ILE A 65 -5.86 32.10 2.44
N ALA A 66 -5.03 32.46 1.45
CA ALA A 66 -5.54 32.98 0.17
C ALA A 66 -6.34 31.95 -0.64
N LEU A 67 -6.03 30.66 -0.47
CA LEU A 67 -6.78 29.55 -1.08
C LEU A 67 -7.96 29.11 -0.20
N LEU A 68 -7.78 29.16 1.12
CA LEU A 68 -8.83 28.91 2.10
C LEU A 68 -9.91 29.97 2.06
N GLU A 69 -9.61 31.24 1.78
CA GLU A 69 -10.61 32.30 1.69
C GLU A 69 -11.54 32.08 0.49
N ARG A 70 -11.03 31.44 -0.57
CA ARG A 70 -11.81 30.91 -1.69
C ARG A 70 -12.63 29.66 -1.32
N ALA A 71 -12.18 28.87 -0.35
CA ALA A 71 -12.87 27.68 0.17
C ALA A 71 -13.81 27.98 1.37
N ALA A 72 -13.60 29.12 2.05
CA ALA A 72 -14.25 29.52 3.31
C ALA A 72 -15.73 29.86 3.15
N SER A 73 -16.20 29.98 1.91
CA SER A 73 -17.64 30.03 1.63
C SER A 73 -18.36 28.68 1.87
N ALA A 74 -17.65 27.58 2.19
CA ALA A 74 -18.27 26.25 2.23
C ALA A 74 -18.08 25.40 3.51
N ASN A 75 -16.96 25.43 4.25
CA ASN A 75 -16.85 24.55 5.43
C ASN A 75 -15.71 24.93 6.39
N GLN A 76 -15.87 24.60 7.67
CA GLN A 76 -14.93 24.94 8.74
C GLN A 76 -13.49 24.49 8.43
N ARG A 77 -12.59 25.49 8.51
CA ARG A 77 -11.17 25.51 8.14
C ARG A 77 -10.38 24.23 8.45
N GLY A 78 -10.49 23.70 9.66
CA GLY A 78 -9.77 22.48 10.07
C GLY A 78 -10.37 21.18 9.52
N GLY A 79 -11.67 21.14 9.25
CA GLY A 79 -12.34 19.96 8.70
C GLY A 79 -11.89 19.66 7.27
N PHE A 80 -11.59 20.69 6.48
CA PHE A 80 -11.08 20.52 5.12
C PHE A 80 -9.67 19.92 5.09
N LEU A 81 -8.76 20.42 5.95
CA LEU A 81 -7.41 19.88 6.09
C LEU A 81 -7.43 18.41 6.51
N VAL A 82 -8.29 18.04 7.47
CA VAL A 82 -8.45 16.64 7.89
C VAL A 82 -8.85 15.74 6.71
N ILE A 83 -9.78 16.20 5.85
CA ILE A 83 -10.17 15.44 4.65
C ILE A 83 -8.98 15.27 3.69
N VAL A 84 -8.20 16.34 3.46
CA VAL A 84 -7.01 16.30 2.61
C VAL A 84 -6.01 15.27 3.11
N TYR A 85 -5.69 15.26 4.42
CA TYR A 85 -4.77 14.30 5.01
C TYR A 85 -5.28 12.86 4.99
N ILE A 86 -6.59 12.65 5.14
CA ILE A 86 -7.19 11.31 4.96
C ILE A 86 -6.97 10.82 3.52
N VAL A 87 -7.14 11.68 2.52
CA VAL A 87 -6.88 11.33 1.12
C VAL A 87 -5.40 11.01 0.90
N ILE A 88 -4.49 11.85 1.40
CA ILE A 88 -3.04 11.61 1.32
C ILE A 88 -2.67 10.27 1.96
N ALA A 89 -3.18 10.00 3.17
CA ALA A 89 -2.92 8.75 3.88
C ALA A 89 -3.50 7.54 3.14
N ALA A 90 -4.70 7.65 2.57
CA ALA A 90 -5.30 6.56 1.79
C ALA A 90 -4.46 6.23 0.54
N VAL A 91 -4.03 7.25 -0.21
CA VAL A 91 -3.17 7.05 -1.38
C VAL A 91 -1.83 6.45 -0.97
N GLY A 92 -1.19 6.96 0.09
CA GLY A 92 0.08 6.43 0.59
C GLY A 92 -0.02 4.97 1.01
N TYR A 93 -1.07 4.60 1.75
CA TYR A 93 -1.32 3.21 2.16
C TYR A 93 -1.48 2.27 0.96
N VAL A 94 -2.26 2.68 -0.05
CA VAL A 94 -2.45 1.90 -1.27
C VAL A 94 -1.13 1.70 -2.01
N VAL A 95 -0.35 2.77 -2.18
CA VAL A 95 0.98 2.71 -2.81
C VAL A 95 1.91 1.75 -2.06
N GLY A 96 1.93 1.82 -0.73
CA GLY A 96 2.68 0.90 0.13
C GLY A 96 2.28 -0.57 -0.08
N ALA A 97 0.98 -0.86 -0.08
CA ALA A 97 0.46 -2.21 -0.30
C ALA A 97 0.82 -2.76 -1.70
N TYR A 98 0.69 -1.93 -2.75
CA TYR A 98 1.06 -2.32 -4.11
C TYR A 98 2.57 -2.54 -4.28
N SER A 99 3.41 -1.72 -3.65
CA SER A 99 4.87 -1.86 -3.73
C SER A 99 5.34 -3.22 -3.21
N ARG A 100 4.73 -3.74 -2.14
CA ARG A 100 5.00 -5.10 -1.64
C ARG A 100 4.62 -6.18 -2.65
N HIS A 101 3.47 -6.05 -3.30
CA HIS A 101 3.04 -6.98 -4.36
C HIS A 101 4.01 -6.96 -5.54
N ALA A 102 4.48 -5.78 -5.94
CA ALA A 102 5.48 -5.65 -7.00
C ALA A 102 6.82 -6.32 -6.63
N LEU A 103 7.28 -6.16 -5.39
CA LEU A 103 8.49 -6.82 -4.89
C LEU A 103 8.35 -8.34 -4.84
N HIS A 104 7.20 -8.87 -4.39
CA HIS A 104 6.95 -10.31 -4.42
C HIS A 104 6.97 -10.86 -5.85
N ARG A 105 6.37 -10.17 -6.82
CA ARG A 105 6.43 -10.57 -8.23
C ARG A 105 7.86 -10.55 -8.78
N ARG A 106 8.66 -9.53 -8.43
CA ARG A 106 10.08 -9.47 -8.82
C ARG A 106 10.90 -10.61 -8.22
N LYS A 107 10.66 -10.97 -6.94
CA LYS A 107 11.33 -12.10 -6.29
C LYS A 107 11.01 -13.44 -6.98
N ILE A 108 9.77 -13.63 -7.43
CA ILE A 108 9.38 -14.84 -8.17
C ILE A 108 10.01 -14.85 -9.56
N ALA A 109 10.02 -13.71 -10.26
CA ALA A 109 10.64 -13.59 -11.58
C ALA A 109 12.17 -13.77 -11.56
N GLN A 110 12.81 -13.45 -10.43
CA GLN A 110 14.26 -13.62 -10.22
C GLN A 110 14.61 -14.94 -9.51
N ALA A 111 13.62 -15.79 -9.19
CA ALA A 111 13.89 -17.09 -8.60
C ALA A 111 14.63 -17.96 -9.64
N PRO A 112 15.76 -18.59 -9.29
CA PRO A 112 16.44 -19.50 -10.19
C PRO A 112 15.49 -20.64 -10.60
N PRO A 113 15.62 -21.18 -11.83
CA PRO A 113 14.76 -22.26 -12.30
C PRO A 113 14.81 -23.43 -11.31
N PRO A 114 13.66 -24.08 -11.05
CA PRO A 114 13.61 -25.20 -10.12
C PRO A 114 14.65 -26.26 -10.52
N PRO A 115 15.38 -26.85 -9.55
CA PRO A 115 16.37 -27.85 -9.84
C PRO A 115 15.73 -29.00 -10.63
N ALA A 116 16.44 -29.45 -11.68
CA ALA A 116 15.95 -30.51 -12.57
C ALA A 116 15.43 -31.71 -11.77
N PRO A 117 14.29 -32.31 -12.17
CA PRO A 117 13.77 -33.51 -11.51
C PRO A 117 14.87 -34.56 -11.40
N LYS A 118 15.13 -35.05 -10.18
CA LYS A 118 16.09 -36.14 -9.98
C LYS A 118 15.67 -37.33 -10.85
N PRO A 119 16.60 -38.01 -11.54
CA PRO A 119 16.28 -39.20 -12.33
C PRO A 119 15.52 -40.20 -11.46
N ASN A 120 14.36 -40.67 -11.92
CA ASN A 120 13.63 -41.73 -11.24
C ASN A 120 14.57 -42.94 -11.05
N PRO A 121 14.59 -43.57 -9.85
CA PRO A 121 15.35 -44.79 -9.65
C PRO A 121 14.95 -45.84 -10.69
N ALA A 122 15.95 -46.46 -11.32
CA ALA A 122 15.75 -47.47 -12.36
C ALA A 122 14.75 -48.55 -11.90
N PRO A 123 13.88 -49.06 -12.80
CA PRO A 123 12.95 -50.14 -12.48
C PRO A 123 13.73 -51.33 -11.90
N LYS A 124 13.38 -51.76 -10.69
CA LYS A 124 13.99 -52.95 -10.07
C LYS A 124 13.79 -54.15 -11.01
N PRO A 125 14.83 -54.98 -11.25
CA PRO A 125 14.69 -56.15 -12.10
C PRO A 125 13.64 -57.12 -11.52
N PRO A 126 12.88 -57.83 -12.38
CA PRO A 126 11.83 -58.72 -11.94
C PRO A 126 12.41 -59.85 -11.08
N GLN A 127 11.95 -59.91 -9.84
CA GLN A 127 12.31 -60.93 -8.86
C GLN A 127 11.84 -62.29 -9.38
N LYS A 128 12.79 -63.10 -9.88
CA LYS A 128 12.57 -64.46 -10.35
C LYS A 128 12.04 -65.32 -9.19
N ARG A 129 10.74 -65.57 -9.19
CA ARG A 129 10.03 -66.41 -8.22
C ARG A 129 10.49 -67.86 -8.39
N ASN A 130 11.44 -68.31 -7.56
CA ASN A 130 11.83 -69.72 -7.46
C ASN A 130 10.62 -70.54 -6.98
N ARG A 131 10.11 -71.40 -7.87
CA ARG A 131 9.11 -72.43 -7.55
C ARG A 131 9.88 -73.67 -7.08
N ASN A 132 9.97 -73.87 -5.77
CA ASN A 132 10.30 -75.18 -5.20
C ASN A 132 9.03 -76.04 -5.21
N GLY A 133 9.17 -77.29 -5.65
CA GLY A 133 8.18 -78.37 -5.57
C GLY A 133 8.79 -79.62 -6.17
N SER A 134 9.58 -80.38 -5.41
CA SER A 134 9.13 -81.56 -4.67
C SER A 134 8.49 -82.59 -5.60
N SER A 135 9.32 -83.45 -6.19
CA SER A 135 8.90 -84.75 -6.72
C SER A 135 9.77 -85.82 -6.06
N LYS A 136 9.16 -86.55 -5.13
CA LYS A 136 9.61 -87.87 -4.67
C LYS A 136 8.52 -88.85 -5.07
N THR A 137 8.89 -89.79 -5.93
CA THR A 137 8.27 -91.11 -6.13
C THR A 137 9.42 -92.06 -6.39
#